data_AF-A0A1Q4ECR8-F1
#
_entry.id   AF-A0A1Q4ECR8-F1
#
_cell.length_a   1.000
_cell.length_b   1.000
_cell.length_c   1.000
_cell.angle_alpha   90.00
_cell.angle_beta   90.00
_cell.angle_gamma   90.00
#
_symmetry.space_group_name_H-M   'P 1'
#
loop_
_entity.id
_entity.type
_entity.pdbx_description
1 polymer ?
#
loop_
_entity_poly.entity_id
_entity_poly.type
_entity_poly.pdbx_seq_one_letter_code
_entity_poly.pdbx_strand_id
1 'polypeptide(L)'
;MTASTATPRAQLHELADQAVRDIVELDAQVAAGEIPAAAAEPLRHRYEATADQALRALDAGAGAGHEPAAPVEPARPGRRAWTLAYSLAGVAVLVAGLVLLPDSVLTRPTGGFVTGNEVMTASGAPPLDPTARITDTQLEQVVAANPGVVGMRLALADRYVAEGTYDPAMRHYLDALRREPRNAEGLAHLGWLLWLIRQEGPAWDSVNQALAVDPTQQDGLWFRAVIALDGRNDPATALATLAQLQRQTLAPEVAAQVQQLADTARGRAGGSR
;
A
#
# COMPACT_ATOMS: atom_id res chain seq x y z
N MET A 1 -12.42 -13.72 -18.26
CA MET A 1 -12.89 -12.31 -18.38
C MET A 1 -14.32 -12.26 -17.86
N THR A 2 -14.49 -12.01 -16.56
CA THR A 2 -15.82 -11.82 -15.96
C THR A 2 -16.08 -10.32 -15.89
N ALA A 3 -16.87 -9.82 -16.83
CA ALA A 3 -17.37 -8.45 -16.81
C ALA A 3 -18.22 -8.29 -15.54
N SER A 4 -17.84 -7.38 -14.65
CA SER A 4 -18.65 -6.98 -13.51
C SER A 4 -19.88 -6.24 -14.03
N THR A 5 -21.04 -6.92 -14.06
CA THR A 5 -22.31 -6.34 -14.48
C THR A 5 -22.90 -5.51 -13.35
N ALA A 6 -22.29 -4.37 -13.03
CA ALA A 6 -22.94 -3.35 -12.23
C ALA A 6 -24.05 -2.70 -13.07
N THR A 7 -25.27 -2.66 -12.54
CA THR A 7 -26.41 -2.02 -13.19
C THR A 7 -26.07 -0.55 -13.51
N PRO A 8 -26.47 0.02 -14.66
CA PRO A 8 -26.16 1.42 -15.02
C PRO A 8 -26.52 2.44 -13.93
N ARG A 9 -27.59 2.19 -13.18
CA ARG A 9 -27.98 3.01 -12.02
C ARG A 9 -26.97 2.97 -10.87
N ALA A 10 -26.40 1.80 -10.57
CA ALA A 10 -25.37 1.67 -9.53
C ALA A 10 -24.09 2.41 -9.91
N GLN A 11 -23.71 2.37 -11.19
CA GLN A 11 -22.56 3.12 -11.72
C GLN A 11 -22.77 4.64 -11.60
N LEU A 12 -23.99 5.13 -11.83
CA LEU A 12 -24.30 6.56 -11.67
C LEU A 12 -24.28 7.01 -10.21
N HIS A 13 -24.78 6.18 -9.28
CA HIS A 13 -24.64 6.45 -7.85
C HIS A 13 -23.16 6.47 -7.42
N GLU A 14 -22.38 5.48 -7.84
CA GLU A 14 -20.94 5.41 -7.57
C GLU A 14 -20.19 6.63 -8.12
N LEU A 15 -20.56 7.10 -9.33
CA LEU A 15 -19.98 8.29 -9.95
C LEU A 15 -20.32 9.57 -9.17
N ALA A 16 -21.58 9.73 -8.73
CA ALA A 16 -21.99 10.87 -7.92
C ALA A 16 -21.26 10.88 -6.56
N ASP A 17 -21.20 9.73 -5.89
CA ASP A 17 -20.52 9.58 -4.60
C ASP A 17 -19.02 9.83 -4.72
N GLN A 18 -18.40 9.41 -5.83
CA GLN A 18 -16.99 9.69 -6.10
C GLN A 18 -16.74 11.18 -6.29
N ALA A 19 -17.55 11.87 -7.10
CA ALA A 19 -17.39 13.29 -7.34
C ALA A 19 -17.53 14.11 -6.04
N VAL A 20 -18.44 13.72 -5.13
CA VAL A 20 -18.57 14.36 -3.81
C VAL A 20 -17.33 14.12 -2.94
N ARG A 21 -16.78 12.89 -2.92
CA ARG A 21 -15.52 12.61 -2.20
C ARG A 21 -14.37 13.45 -2.72
N ASP A 22 -14.25 13.60 -4.04
CA ASP A 22 -13.19 14.38 -4.67
C ASP A 22 -13.29 15.88 -4.34
N ILE A 23 -14.50 16.42 -4.17
CA ILE A 23 -14.71 17.81 -3.69
C ILE A 23 -14.22 17.97 -2.25
N VAL A 24 -14.58 17.03 -1.36
CA VAL A 24 -14.18 17.08 0.06
C VAL A 24 -12.66 16.96 0.21
N GLU A 25 -12.03 16.08 -0.56
CA GLU A 25 -10.57 15.92 -0.59
C GLU A 25 -9.88 17.18 -1.12
N LEU A 26 -10.40 17.77 -2.21
CA LEU A 26 -9.90 19.03 -2.77
C LEU A 26 -9.99 20.18 -1.73
N ASP A 27 -11.07 20.24 -0.97
CA ASP A 27 -11.24 21.22 0.12
C ASP A 27 -10.23 21.03 1.25
N ALA A 28 -9.95 19.78 1.61
CA ALA A 28 -8.92 19.46 2.60
C ALA A 28 -7.52 19.89 2.12
N GLN A 29 -7.19 19.68 0.85
CA GLN A 29 -5.91 20.08 0.25
C GLN A 29 -5.74 21.61 0.20
N VAL A 30 -6.83 22.35 -0.08
CA VAL A 30 -6.82 23.82 -0.02
C VAL A 30 -6.65 24.30 1.42
N ALA A 31 -7.35 23.68 2.38
CA ALA A 31 -7.23 24.02 3.80
C ALA A 31 -5.83 23.72 4.37
N ALA A 32 -5.19 22.66 3.88
CA ALA A 32 -3.81 22.29 4.22
C ALA A 32 -2.75 23.16 3.52
N GLY A 33 -3.16 24.02 2.57
CA GLY A 33 -2.25 24.86 1.79
C GLY A 33 -1.44 24.10 0.72
N GLU A 34 -1.81 22.85 0.43
CA GLU A 34 -1.17 22.01 -0.59
C GLU A 34 -1.53 22.47 -2.00
N ILE A 35 -2.73 23.03 -2.17
CA ILE A 35 -3.22 23.59 -3.43
C ILE A 35 -3.71 25.03 -3.20
N PRO A 36 -3.26 26.02 -3.99
CA PRO A 36 -3.81 27.37 -3.94
C PRO A 36 -5.31 27.36 -4.29
N ALA A 37 -6.13 28.12 -3.56
CA ALA A 37 -7.59 28.18 -3.81
C ALA A 37 -7.93 28.47 -5.29
N ALA A 38 -7.19 29.38 -5.93
CA ALA A 38 -7.39 29.72 -7.34
C ALA A 38 -7.14 28.54 -8.31
N ALA A 39 -6.28 27.58 -7.94
CA ALA A 39 -6.03 26.36 -8.73
C ALA A 39 -7.07 25.27 -8.46
N ALA A 40 -7.74 25.29 -7.29
CA ALA A 40 -8.78 24.35 -6.93
C ALA A 40 -10.14 24.68 -7.59
N GLU A 41 -10.47 25.95 -7.78
CA GLU A 41 -11.74 26.39 -8.39
C GLU A 41 -12.13 25.66 -9.70
N PRO A 42 -11.26 25.54 -10.73
CA PRO A 42 -11.63 24.81 -11.95
C PRO A 42 -11.83 23.31 -11.74
N LEU A 43 -11.16 22.71 -10.75
CA LEU A 43 -11.33 21.29 -10.39
C LEU A 43 -12.65 21.08 -9.67
N ARG A 44 -12.98 21.96 -8.72
CA ARG A 44 -14.27 21.96 -8.01
C ARG A 44 -15.43 22.00 -8.99
N HIS A 45 -15.44 22.97 -9.92
CA HIS A 45 -16.51 23.09 -10.91
C HIS A 45 -16.68 21.84 -11.78
N ARG A 46 -15.59 21.14 -12.07
CA ARG A 46 -15.65 19.89 -12.84
C ARG A 46 -16.27 18.75 -12.04
N TYR A 47 -15.94 18.62 -10.76
CA TYR A 47 -16.54 17.62 -9.89
C TYR A 47 -18.01 17.91 -9.61
N GLU A 48 -18.37 19.17 -9.36
CA GLU A 48 -19.76 19.63 -9.24
C GLU A 48 -20.58 19.28 -10.48
N ALA A 49 -20.07 19.62 -11.68
CA ALA A 49 -20.73 19.30 -12.93
C ALA A 49 -20.91 17.78 -13.14
N THR A 50 -19.94 16.97 -12.67
CA THR A 50 -20.00 15.51 -12.74
C THR A 50 -21.06 14.94 -11.80
N ALA A 51 -21.11 15.42 -10.56
CA ALA A 51 -22.14 15.04 -9.59
C ALA A 51 -23.54 15.41 -10.10
N ASP A 52 -23.72 16.64 -10.59
CA ASP A 52 -24.99 17.12 -11.14
C ASP A 52 -25.45 16.32 -12.36
N GLN A 53 -24.51 15.94 -13.24
CA GLN A 53 -24.84 15.13 -14.40
C GLN A 53 -25.27 13.71 -13.99
N ALA A 54 -24.57 13.10 -13.03
CA ALA A 54 -24.89 11.78 -12.52
C ALA A 54 -26.27 11.75 -11.83
N LEU A 55 -26.56 12.74 -10.98
CA LEU A 55 -27.84 12.87 -10.29
C LEU A 55 -29.00 13.08 -11.27
N ARG A 56 -28.84 13.97 -12.27
CA ARG A 56 -29.86 14.16 -13.32
C ARG A 56 -30.12 12.90 -14.12
N ALA A 57 -29.10 12.09 -14.39
CA ALA A 57 -29.26 10.81 -15.07
C ALA A 57 -30.00 9.77 -14.19
N LEU A 58 -29.78 9.78 -12.87
CA LEU A 58 -30.51 8.95 -11.91
C LEU A 58 -31.99 9.33 -11.82
N ASP A 59 -32.30 10.63 -11.89
CA ASP A 59 -33.66 11.16 -11.88
C ASP A 59 -34.38 10.86 -13.21
N ALA A 60 -33.69 11.04 -14.35
CA ALA A 60 -34.21 10.68 -15.66
C ALA A 60 -34.51 9.18 -15.77
N GLY A 61 -33.66 8.32 -15.20
CA GLY A 61 -33.87 6.87 -15.13
C GLY A 61 -35.00 6.45 -14.19
N ALA A 62 -35.37 7.28 -13.20
CA ALA A 62 -36.54 7.05 -12.33
C ALA A 62 -37.86 7.39 -13.04
N GLY A 63 -37.83 8.22 -14.08
CA GLY A 63 -39.00 8.57 -14.90
C GLY A 63 -39.32 7.58 -16.03
N ALA A 64 -38.44 6.60 -16.31
CA ALA A 64 -38.52 5.73 -17.49
C ALA A 64 -39.25 4.39 -17.26
N GLY A 65 -40.36 4.41 -16.51
CA GLY A 65 -41.23 3.24 -16.32
C GLY A 65 -42.10 2.84 -17.52
N HIS A 66 -41.85 3.37 -18.73
CA HIS A 66 -42.60 3.04 -19.95
C HIS A 66 -41.65 3.09 -21.18
N GLU A 67 -41.23 1.93 -21.67
CA GLU A 67 -40.55 1.75 -22.97
C GLU A 67 -41.57 1.42 -24.08
N PRO A 68 -41.24 1.42 -25.41
CA PRO A 68 -39.90 1.18 -25.99
C PRO A 68 -39.48 1.98 -27.24
N ALA A 69 -38.19 1.81 -27.61
CA ALA A 69 -37.65 1.51 -28.95
C ALA A 69 -36.49 2.41 -29.46
N ALA A 70 -35.35 1.77 -29.76
CA ALA A 70 -34.15 2.32 -30.43
C ALA A 70 -34.31 2.44 -31.97
N PRO A 71 -33.39 3.09 -32.72
CA PRO A 71 -32.25 2.34 -33.30
C PRO A 71 -30.89 3.07 -33.54
N VAL A 72 -29.83 2.25 -33.51
CA VAL A 72 -28.47 2.18 -34.15
C VAL A 72 -28.22 3.12 -35.39
N GLU A 73 -27.11 3.87 -35.58
CA GLU A 73 -25.73 3.56 -36.10
C GLU A 73 -24.93 4.90 -36.43
N PRO A 74 -23.75 5.01 -37.14
CA PRO A 74 -22.32 4.64 -36.88
C PRO A 74 -21.23 5.80 -36.91
N ALA A 75 -19.98 5.43 -36.54
CA ALA A 75 -18.62 5.80 -37.07
C ALA A 75 -17.82 7.12 -36.75
N ARG A 76 -16.72 6.94 -35.95
CA ARG A 76 -15.26 7.34 -36.06
C ARG A 76 -14.84 8.82 -36.38
N PRO A 77 -13.54 9.27 -36.28
CA PRO A 77 -12.26 8.65 -35.85
C PRO A 77 -11.36 9.51 -34.89
N GLY A 78 -10.22 8.96 -34.41
CA GLY A 78 -8.96 9.73 -34.35
C GLY A 78 -8.05 9.66 -33.10
N ARG A 79 -6.86 9.09 -33.32
CA ARG A 79 -5.53 9.44 -32.75
C ARG A 79 -5.11 8.96 -31.34
N ARG A 80 -4.30 7.88 -31.39
CA ARG A 80 -3.01 7.65 -30.71
C ARG A 80 -2.55 8.72 -29.70
N ALA A 81 -2.37 8.32 -28.44
CA ALA A 81 -1.16 8.53 -27.65
C ALA A 81 -1.26 7.78 -26.31
N TRP A 82 -0.26 6.94 -26.05
CA TRP A 82 0.25 6.52 -24.74
C TRP A 82 -0.58 6.82 -23.47
N THR A 83 -1.07 5.76 -22.82
CA THR A 83 -1.12 5.68 -21.35
C THR A 83 -1.01 4.22 -20.90
N LEU A 84 0.19 3.65 -21.03
CA LEU A 84 0.60 2.59 -20.10
C LEU A 84 1.12 3.30 -18.85
N ALA A 85 0.24 3.60 -17.90
CA ALA A 85 0.65 4.17 -16.61
C ALA A 85 -0.38 3.82 -15.52
N TYR A 86 0.04 2.88 -14.68
CA TYR A 86 -0.31 2.75 -13.26
C TYR A 86 -1.79 2.88 -12.85
N SER A 87 -2.47 1.74 -12.81
CA SER A 87 -3.57 1.51 -11.87
C SER A 87 -2.99 1.17 -10.50
N LEU A 88 -2.72 2.19 -9.67
CA LEU A 88 -2.49 2.02 -8.23
C LEU A 88 -2.60 3.41 -7.54
N ALA A 89 -3.83 3.88 -7.38
CA ALA A 89 -4.16 4.91 -6.39
C ALA A 89 -5.66 4.85 -6.15
N GLY A 90 -6.06 4.56 -4.91
CA GLY A 90 -7.46 4.71 -4.51
C GLY A 90 -7.92 3.77 -3.42
N VAL A 91 -7.22 3.70 -2.29
CA VAL A 91 -7.90 3.49 -0.99
C VAL A 91 -7.12 4.23 0.10
N ALA A 92 -7.50 5.49 0.34
CA ALA A 92 -7.35 6.11 1.64
C ALA A 92 -8.75 6.13 2.28
N VAL A 93 -8.96 5.31 3.30
CA VAL A 93 -10.10 5.47 4.21
C VAL A 93 -9.53 5.50 5.63
N LEU A 94 -9.83 6.63 6.27
CA LEU A 94 -9.62 6.96 7.68
C LEU A 94 -9.98 5.80 8.62
N VAL A 95 -9.07 5.45 9.51
CA VAL A 95 -9.40 4.75 10.76
C VAL A 95 -8.84 5.53 11.93
N ALA A 96 -9.64 6.48 12.43
CA ALA A 96 -9.56 6.90 13.83
C ALA A 96 -10.26 5.82 14.66
N GLY A 97 -9.50 4.81 15.08
CA GLY A 97 -9.98 3.73 15.93
C GLY A 97 -8.92 3.39 16.96
N LEU A 98 -9.26 3.58 18.23
CA LEU A 98 -8.49 3.15 19.39
C LEU A 98 -7.91 1.75 19.14
N VAL A 99 -6.60 1.68 18.93
CA VAL A 99 -5.89 0.44 18.63
C VAL A 99 -5.82 -0.40 19.90
N LEU A 100 -6.84 -1.24 20.10
CA LEU A 100 -6.73 -2.39 20.98
C LEU A 100 -5.96 -3.47 20.21
N LEU A 101 -4.65 -3.52 20.44
CA LEU A 101 -3.79 -4.57 19.92
C LEU A 101 -4.24 -5.91 20.53
N PRO A 102 -4.52 -6.95 19.73
CA PRO A 102 -4.56 -8.31 20.26
C PRO A 102 -3.17 -8.65 20.83
N ASP A 103 -3.13 -9.41 21.92
CA ASP A 103 -1.94 -9.76 22.72
C ASP A 103 -0.95 -10.70 21.98
N SER A 104 -0.98 -10.69 20.64
CA SER A 104 -0.27 -11.61 19.75
C SER A 104 0.56 -10.89 18.69
N VAL A 105 0.83 -9.59 18.85
CA VAL A 105 1.70 -8.87 17.92
C VAL A 105 3.12 -9.40 18.05
N LEU A 106 3.47 -10.32 17.16
CA LEU A 106 4.86 -10.69 16.93
C LEU A 106 5.53 -9.48 16.30
N THR A 107 6.34 -8.81 17.10
CA THR A 107 7.19 -7.72 16.64
C THR A 107 8.08 -8.24 15.52
N ARG A 108 8.13 -7.53 14.40
CA ARG A 108 9.15 -7.78 13.36
C ARG A 108 10.53 -7.76 14.05
N PRO A 109 11.42 -8.74 13.80
CA PRO A 109 12.74 -8.74 14.38
C PRO A 109 13.43 -7.39 14.16
N THR A 110 13.97 -6.79 15.23
CA THR A 110 14.68 -5.51 15.15
C THR A 110 15.91 -5.65 14.26
N GLY A 111 16.00 -4.84 13.20
CA GLY A 111 17.13 -4.85 12.25
C GLY A 111 16.84 -5.39 10.86
N GLY A 112 15.63 -5.93 10.60
CA GLY A 112 15.27 -6.49 9.29
C GLY A 112 16.12 -7.71 8.92
N PHE A 113 15.74 -8.41 7.86
CA PHE A 113 16.54 -9.52 7.36
C PHE A 113 17.52 -8.98 6.30
N VAL A 114 18.60 -8.38 6.81
CA VAL A 114 19.51 -7.45 6.12
C VAL A 114 19.85 -7.83 4.66
N THR A 115 19.39 -7.01 3.72
CA THR A 115 19.94 -6.89 2.36
C THR A 115 20.77 -5.60 2.25
N GLY A 116 22.05 -5.65 2.65
CA GLY A 116 23.09 -4.83 2.01
C GLY A 116 23.43 -3.42 2.53
N ASN A 117 23.07 -3.02 3.75
CA ASN A 117 23.60 -1.80 4.38
C ASN A 117 24.63 -2.11 5.48
N GLU A 118 25.68 -2.86 5.12
CA GLU A 118 26.89 -2.84 5.95
C GLU A 118 27.54 -1.47 5.82
N VAL A 119 27.83 -0.85 6.98
CA VAL A 119 28.63 0.37 7.05
C VAL A 119 30.04 0.01 6.60
N MET A 120 30.28 0.07 5.29
CA MET A 120 31.63 0.05 4.77
C MET A 120 32.27 1.33 5.31
N THR A 121 33.19 1.19 6.29
CA THR A 121 33.91 2.31 6.89
C THR A 121 34.70 3.02 5.79
N ALA A 122 34.07 3.97 5.14
CA ALA A 122 34.70 4.85 4.18
C ALA A 122 35.74 5.66 4.96
N SER A 123 37.00 5.27 4.78
CA SER A 123 38.14 5.97 5.38
C SER A 123 38.19 7.38 4.76
N GLY A 124 37.67 8.38 5.49
CA GLY A 124 37.65 9.77 5.03
C GLY A 124 36.42 10.59 5.40
N ALA A 125 35.35 10.00 5.96
CA ALA A 125 34.23 10.79 6.47
C ALA A 125 34.60 11.42 7.83
N PRO A 126 34.24 12.70 8.08
CA PRO A 126 34.40 13.29 9.40
C PRO A 126 33.63 12.45 10.46
N PRO A 127 34.12 12.38 11.71
CA PRO A 127 33.45 11.62 12.75
C PRO A 127 32.00 12.07 12.87
N LEU A 128 31.06 11.14 12.67
CA LEU A 128 29.67 11.40 12.94
C LEU A 128 29.53 11.57 14.45
N ASP A 129 28.91 12.67 14.90
CA ASP A 129 28.54 12.83 16.30
C ASP A 129 27.50 11.75 16.64
N PRO A 130 27.82 10.76 17.49
CA PRO A 130 26.90 9.67 17.82
C PRO A 130 25.69 10.15 18.62
N THR A 131 25.68 11.41 19.09
CA THR A 131 24.58 12.04 19.81
C THR A 131 23.71 12.94 18.95
N ALA A 132 24.14 13.23 17.71
CA ALA A 132 23.34 14.01 16.77
C ALA A 132 22.11 13.18 16.35
N ARG A 133 20.93 13.57 16.86
CA ARG A 133 19.67 13.04 16.33
C ARG A 133 19.48 13.58 14.93
N ILE A 134 19.62 12.70 13.94
CA ILE A 134 19.18 12.99 12.59
C ILE A 134 17.65 13.08 12.63
N THR A 135 17.10 14.23 12.22
CA THR A 135 15.65 14.45 12.17
C THR A 135 15.07 13.88 10.88
N ASP A 136 13.77 13.58 10.88
CA ASP A 136 13.09 13.09 9.67
C ASP A 136 13.16 14.12 8.55
N THR A 137 13.08 15.41 8.87
CA THR A 137 13.30 16.50 7.91
C THR A 137 14.67 16.45 7.25
N GLN A 138 15.72 16.11 8.00
CA GLN A 138 17.07 15.97 7.44
C GLN A 138 17.17 14.74 6.54
N LEU A 139 16.55 13.62 6.92
CA LEU A 139 16.50 12.42 6.07
C LEU A 139 15.69 12.65 4.80
N GLU A 140 14.56 13.35 4.89
CA GLU A 140 13.75 13.76 3.75
C GLU A 140 14.56 14.62 2.77
N GLN A 141 15.35 15.56 3.26
CA GLN A 141 16.26 16.36 2.42
C GLN A 141 17.31 15.49 1.73
N VAL A 142 17.89 14.52 2.44
CA VAL A 142 18.88 13.59 1.87
C VAL A 142 18.23 12.71 0.78
N VAL A 143 17.05 12.15 1.04
CA VAL A 143 16.29 11.34 0.06
C VAL A 143 15.87 12.17 -1.15
N ALA A 144 15.45 13.43 -0.93
CA ALA A 144 15.08 14.35 -2.00
C ALA A 144 16.29 14.75 -2.88
N ALA A 145 17.47 14.91 -2.28
CA ALA A 145 18.71 15.18 -3.00
C ALA A 145 19.25 13.95 -3.76
N ASN A 146 18.85 12.74 -3.35
CA ASN A 146 19.30 11.48 -3.93
C ASN A 146 18.13 10.63 -4.48
N PRO A 147 17.34 11.17 -5.44
CA PRO A 147 16.10 10.52 -5.88
C PRO A 147 16.31 9.18 -6.59
N GLY A 148 17.53 8.90 -7.08
CA GLY A 148 17.89 7.64 -7.73
C GLY A 148 18.30 6.53 -6.77
N VAL A 149 18.54 6.84 -5.49
CA VAL A 149 18.97 5.84 -4.49
C VAL A 149 17.74 5.29 -3.77
N VAL A 150 17.09 4.30 -4.39
CA VAL A 150 15.83 3.73 -3.88
C VAL A 150 15.97 3.16 -2.47
N GLY A 151 17.11 2.55 -2.13
CA GLY A 151 17.37 2.03 -0.79
C GLY A 151 17.28 3.10 0.33
N MET A 152 17.70 4.35 0.08
CA MET A 152 17.57 5.42 1.08
C MET A 152 16.10 5.77 1.34
N ARG A 153 15.27 5.73 0.29
CA ARG A 153 13.84 5.96 0.39
C ARG A 153 13.13 4.82 1.12
N LEU A 154 13.51 3.58 0.87
CA LEU A 154 12.98 2.41 1.59
C LEU A 154 13.35 2.48 3.07
N ALA A 155 14.60 2.80 3.41
CA ALA A 155 15.04 2.97 4.79
C ALA A 155 14.30 4.10 5.54
N LEU A 156 14.02 5.22 4.86
CA LEU A 156 13.19 6.29 5.43
C LEU A 156 11.73 5.82 5.65
N ALA A 157 11.17 5.07 4.69
CA ALA A 157 9.85 4.48 4.85
C ALA A 157 9.79 3.53 6.06
N ASP A 158 10.79 2.64 6.22
CA ASP A 158 10.91 1.73 7.36
C ASP A 158 10.99 2.46 8.70
N ARG A 159 11.73 3.57 8.75
CA ARG A 159 11.80 4.42 9.93
C ARG A 159 10.42 4.98 10.29
N TYR A 160 9.68 5.51 9.31
CA TYR A 160 8.31 5.98 9.53
C TYR A 160 7.37 4.85 9.97
N VAL A 161 7.52 3.62 9.44
CA VAL A 161 6.78 2.45 9.94
C VAL A 161 7.10 2.19 11.41
N ALA A 162 8.38 2.22 11.80
CA ALA A 162 8.81 1.99 13.18
C ALA A 162 8.28 3.06 14.15
N GLU A 163 8.06 4.28 13.67
CA GLU A 163 7.48 5.40 14.42
C GLU A 163 5.94 5.39 14.44
N GLY A 164 5.30 4.51 13.67
CA GLY A 164 3.85 4.44 13.52
C GLY A 164 3.26 5.54 12.62
N THR A 165 4.11 6.31 11.91
CA THR A 165 3.72 7.37 11.00
C THR A 165 3.50 6.79 9.59
N TYR A 166 2.35 6.15 9.39
CA TYR A 166 2.11 5.32 8.22
C TYR A 166 1.90 6.09 6.90
N ASP A 167 1.38 7.32 6.94
CA ASP A 167 1.16 8.13 5.73
C ASP A 167 2.46 8.47 4.99
N PRO A 168 3.51 9.04 5.64
CA PRO A 168 4.78 9.26 4.96
C PRO A 168 5.45 7.93 4.55
N ALA A 169 5.35 6.87 5.36
CA ALA A 169 5.84 5.55 4.98
C ALA A 169 5.22 5.05 3.66
N MET A 170 3.90 5.14 3.53
CA MET A 170 3.16 4.74 2.32
C MET A 170 3.65 5.51 1.09
N ARG A 171 3.80 6.84 1.21
CA ARG A 171 4.31 7.68 0.11
C ARG A 171 5.70 7.24 -0.32
N HIS A 172 6.61 6.98 0.60
CA HIS A 172 7.96 6.55 0.25
C HIS A 172 8.01 5.15 -0.38
N TYR A 173 7.23 4.19 0.12
CA TYR A 173 7.15 2.86 -0.51
C TYR A 173 6.59 2.93 -1.93
N LEU A 174 5.49 3.67 -2.13
CA LEU A 174 4.90 3.83 -3.46
C LEU A 174 5.88 4.54 -4.41
N ASP A 175 6.59 5.57 -3.95
CA ASP A 175 7.60 6.25 -4.75
C ASP A 175 8.78 5.34 -5.11
N ALA A 176 9.23 4.51 -4.18
CA ALA A 176 10.27 3.51 -4.43
C ALA A 176 9.81 2.53 -5.52
N LEU A 177 8.58 2.02 -5.41
CA LEU A 177 8.01 1.05 -6.36
C LEU A 177 7.62 1.67 -7.71
N ARG A 178 7.35 2.98 -7.77
CA ARG A 178 7.21 3.68 -9.06
C ARG A 178 8.54 3.70 -9.83
N ARG A 179 9.67 3.78 -9.14
CA ARG A 179 11.02 3.80 -9.73
C ARG A 179 11.51 2.39 -10.03
N GLU A 180 11.31 1.48 -9.10
CA GLU A 180 11.69 0.07 -9.22
C GLU A 180 10.47 -0.83 -8.96
N PRO A 181 9.61 -1.07 -9.97
CA PRO A 181 8.38 -1.85 -9.80
C PRO A 181 8.60 -3.31 -9.43
N ARG A 182 9.83 -3.81 -9.60
CA ARG A 182 10.26 -5.17 -9.25
C ARG A 182 11.29 -5.15 -8.13
N ASN A 183 11.19 -4.20 -7.19
CA ASN A 183 11.99 -4.22 -5.97
C ASN A 183 11.29 -5.12 -4.93
N ALA A 184 11.86 -6.30 -4.68
CA ALA A 184 11.25 -7.29 -3.78
C ALA A 184 11.16 -6.79 -2.32
N GLU A 185 12.16 -6.04 -1.85
CA GLU A 185 12.18 -5.44 -0.52
C GLU A 185 11.04 -4.43 -0.36
N GLY A 186 10.92 -3.48 -1.29
CA GLY A 186 9.84 -2.48 -1.30
C GLY A 186 8.44 -3.10 -1.38
N LEU A 187 8.26 -4.16 -2.17
CA LEU A 187 6.98 -4.89 -2.25
C LEU A 187 6.66 -5.62 -0.94
N ALA A 188 7.66 -6.24 -0.31
CA ALA A 188 7.47 -6.94 0.97
C ALA A 188 7.10 -5.95 2.08
N HIS A 189 7.82 -4.84 2.18
CA HIS A 189 7.62 -3.85 3.23
C HIS A 189 6.35 -3.02 3.03
N LEU A 190 5.94 -2.73 1.77
CA LEU A 190 4.61 -2.20 1.50
C LEU A 190 3.53 -3.18 1.98
N GLY A 191 3.72 -4.48 1.75
CA GLY A 191 2.82 -5.52 2.25
C GLY A 191 2.71 -5.51 3.78
N TRP A 192 3.84 -5.34 4.47
CA TRP A 192 3.85 -5.20 5.92
C TRP A 192 3.12 -3.93 6.41
N LEU A 193 3.37 -2.78 5.76
CA LEU A 193 2.65 -1.55 6.07
C LEU A 193 1.13 -1.72 5.91
N LEU A 194 0.70 -2.29 4.77
CA LEU A 194 -0.70 -2.58 4.48
C LEU A 194 -1.33 -3.49 5.55
N TRP A 195 -0.58 -4.47 6.04
CA TRP A 195 -1.01 -5.33 7.14
C TRP A 195 -1.22 -4.54 8.44
N LEU A 196 -0.27 -3.66 8.80
CA LEU A 196 -0.37 -2.82 10.00
C LEU A 196 -1.59 -1.89 9.96
N ILE A 197 -1.93 -1.37 8.79
CA ILE A 197 -3.12 -0.53 8.58
C ILE A 197 -4.39 -1.33 8.25
N ARG A 198 -4.38 -2.65 8.54
CA ARG A 198 -5.54 -3.56 8.43
C ARG A 198 -6.08 -3.80 7.01
N GLN A 199 -5.26 -3.55 6.00
CA GLN A 199 -5.55 -3.84 4.60
C GLN A 199 -5.05 -5.24 4.23
N GLU A 200 -5.69 -6.28 4.77
CA GLU A 200 -5.22 -7.67 4.65
C GLU A 200 -5.09 -8.18 3.21
N GLY A 201 -6.09 -7.93 2.36
CA GLY A 201 -6.06 -8.36 0.95
C GLY A 201 -4.87 -7.75 0.19
N PRO A 202 -4.76 -6.40 0.15
CA PRO A 202 -3.60 -5.73 -0.45
C PRO A 202 -2.26 -6.15 0.17
N ALA A 203 -2.20 -6.35 1.49
CA ALA A 203 -1.00 -6.82 2.17
C ALA A 203 -0.54 -8.18 1.64
N TRP A 204 -1.48 -9.13 1.56
CA TRP A 204 -1.26 -10.47 1.02
C TRP A 204 -0.77 -10.44 -0.43
N ASP A 205 -1.40 -9.62 -1.27
CA ASP A 205 -1.01 -9.48 -2.67
C ASP A 205 0.39 -8.89 -2.83
N SER A 206 0.74 -7.89 -2.02
CA SER A 206 2.04 -7.23 -2.08
C SER A 206 3.19 -8.17 -1.65
N VAL A 207 3.02 -8.92 -0.54
CA VAL A 207 4.04 -9.89 -0.12
C VAL A 207 4.19 -11.07 -1.08
N ASN A 208 3.10 -11.50 -1.73
CA ASN A 208 3.19 -12.53 -2.77
C ASN A 208 3.89 -12.02 -4.04
N GLN A 209 3.66 -10.74 -4.42
CA GLN A 209 4.41 -10.12 -5.50
C GLN A 209 5.90 -10.01 -5.18
N ALA A 210 6.25 -9.65 -3.94
CA ALA A 210 7.64 -9.63 -3.48
C ALA A 210 8.31 -10.99 -3.68
N LEU A 211 7.66 -12.08 -3.24
CA LEU A 211 8.18 -13.43 -3.34
C LEU A 211 8.13 -14.02 -4.76
N ALA A 212 7.32 -13.45 -5.65
CA ALA A 212 7.37 -13.76 -7.07
C ALA A 212 8.58 -13.10 -7.76
N VAL A 213 9.04 -11.95 -7.25
CA VAL A 213 10.26 -11.28 -7.71
C VAL A 213 11.50 -11.96 -7.16
N ASP A 214 11.54 -12.16 -5.83
CA ASP A 214 12.62 -12.85 -5.13
C ASP A 214 12.03 -13.87 -4.13
N PRO A 215 12.01 -15.16 -4.48
CA PRO A 215 11.51 -16.23 -3.60
C PRO A 215 12.33 -16.43 -2.33
N THR A 216 13.53 -15.84 -2.25
CA THR A 216 14.42 -15.93 -1.10
C THR A 216 14.38 -14.72 -0.19
N GLN A 217 13.63 -13.67 -0.55
CA GLN A 217 13.58 -12.43 0.24
C GLN A 217 13.06 -12.72 1.66
N GLN A 218 13.93 -12.56 2.66
CA GLN A 218 13.70 -13.05 4.00
C GLN A 218 12.55 -12.32 4.72
N ASP A 219 12.51 -10.98 4.63
CA ASP A 219 11.38 -10.18 5.14
C ASP A 219 10.06 -10.54 4.45
N GLY A 220 10.09 -10.80 3.13
CA GLY A 220 8.90 -11.24 2.38
C GLY A 220 8.34 -12.57 2.89
N LEU A 221 9.22 -13.53 3.19
CA LEU A 221 8.84 -14.83 3.76
C LEU A 221 8.27 -14.68 5.17
N TRP A 222 8.91 -13.86 6.00
CA TRP A 222 8.44 -13.56 7.35
C TRP A 222 7.04 -12.91 7.32
N PHE A 223 6.87 -11.82 6.57
CA PHE A 223 5.58 -11.12 6.49
C PHE A 223 4.48 -11.99 5.94
N ARG A 224 4.75 -12.79 4.89
CA ARG A 224 3.78 -13.74 4.36
C ARG A 224 3.36 -14.77 5.41
N ALA A 225 4.30 -15.28 6.21
CA ALA A 225 3.96 -16.23 7.27
C ALA A 225 3.05 -15.61 8.34
N VAL A 226 3.35 -14.38 8.78
CA VAL A 226 2.53 -13.64 9.75
C VAL A 226 1.13 -13.38 9.19
N ILE A 227 1.04 -12.81 7.99
CA ILE A 227 -0.26 -12.49 7.36
C ILE A 227 -1.08 -13.77 7.10
N ALA A 228 -0.44 -14.87 6.70
CA ALA A 228 -1.12 -16.16 6.54
C ALA A 228 -1.71 -16.64 7.87
N LEU A 229 -0.95 -16.57 8.96
CA LEU A 229 -1.38 -17.08 10.25
C LEU A 229 -2.46 -16.19 10.90
N ASP A 230 -2.26 -14.88 10.90
CA ASP A 230 -3.06 -13.93 11.69
C ASP A 230 -4.15 -13.23 10.90
N GLY A 231 -3.93 -12.96 9.61
CA GLY A 231 -4.96 -12.39 8.74
C GLY A 231 -5.87 -13.47 8.21
N ARG A 232 -5.26 -14.46 7.54
CA ARG A 232 -6.01 -15.48 6.78
C ARG A 232 -6.43 -16.70 7.60
N ASN A 233 -5.96 -16.80 8.85
CA ASN A 233 -6.11 -18.00 9.68
C ASN A 233 -5.71 -19.29 8.94
N ASP A 234 -4.63 -19.22 8.17
CA ASP A 234 -4.06 -20.29 7.35
C ASP A 234 -2.71 -20.75 7.93
N PRO A 235 -2.74 -21.58 9.00
CA PRO A 235 -1.52 -22.08 9.61
C PRO A 235 -0.73 -23.01 8.68
N ALA A 236 -1.36 -23.65 7.69
CA ALA A 236 -0.68 -24.52 6.74
C ALA A 236 0.26 -23.72 5.84
N THR A 237 -0.23 -22.61 5.28
CA THR A 237 0.60 -21.71 4.48
C THR A 237 1.68 -21.03 5.33
N ALA A 238 1.36 -20.63 6.56
CA ALA A 238 2.35 -20.05 7.48
C ALA A 238 3.52 -21.02 7.71
N LEU A 239 3.23 -22.28 8.06
CA LEU A 239 4.25 -23.31 8.29
C LEU A 239 5.11 -23.59 7.07
N ALA A 240 4.51 -23.69 5.89
CA ALA A 240 5.26 -23.90 4.65
C ALA A 240 6.22 -22.73 4.35
N THR A 241 5.79 -21.50 4.62
CA THR A 241 6.61 -20.29 4.42
C THR A 241 7.76 -20.22 5.42
N LEU A 242 7.50 -20.51 6.69
CA LEU A 242 8.51 -20.52 7.74
C LEU A 242 9.55 -21.60 7.49
N ALA A 243 9.15 -22.78 7.03
CA ALA A 243 10.08 -23.83 6.64
C ALA A 243 11.00 -23.38 5.48
N GLN A 244 10.51 -22.54 4.57
CA GLN A 244 11.36 -21.93 3.54
C GLN A 244 12.36 -20.93 4.14
N LEU A 245 11.94 -20.08 5.07
CA LEU A 245 12.81 -19.12 5.74
C LEU A 245 13.89 -19.81 6.60
N GLN A 246 13.53 -20.89 7.30
CA GLN A 246 14.45 -21.67 8.14
C GLN A 246 15.57 -22.38 7.36
N ARG A 247 15.42 -22.56 6.05
CA ARG A 247 16.49 -23.11 5.20
C ARG A 247 17.60 -22.10 4.91
N GLN A 248 17.39 -20.84 5.25
CA GLN A 248 18.36 -19.77 5.04
C GLN A 248 19.25 -19.57 6.28
N THR A 249 20.37 -18.88 6.09
CA THR A 249 21.19 -18.43 7.21
C THR A 249 20.48 -17.28 7.93
N LEU A 250 20.16 -17.50 9.20
CA LEU A 250 19.48 -16.53 10.07
C LEU A 250 20.35 -16.25 11.29
N ALA A 251 20.28 -15.03 11.81
CA ALA A 251 20.83 -14.72 13.12
C ALA A 251 20.13 -15.58 14.20
N PRO A 252 20.83 -16.01 15.28
CA PRO A 252 20.25 -16.87 16.31
C PRO A 252 18.94 -16.33 16.90
N GLU A 253 18.86 -15.02 17.10
CA GLU A 253 17.68 -14.33 17.64
C GLU A 253 16.50 -14.42 16.68
N VAL A 254 16.76 -14.27 15.39
CA VAL A 254 15.76 -14.35 14.32
C VAL A 254 15.29 -15.80 14.15
N ALA A 255 16.21 -16.77 14.20
CA ALA A 255 15.88 -18.19 14.12
C ALA A 255 14.95 -18.62 15.28
N ALA A 256 15.19 -18.10 16.49
CA ALA A 256 14.33 -18.35 17.64
C ALA A 256 12.90 -17.79 17.43
N GLN A 257 12.77 -16.58 16.88
CA GLN A 257 11.47 -15.98 16.58
C GLN A 257 10.71 -16.76 15.49
N VAL A 258 11.40 -17.17 14.43
CA VAL A 258 10.83 -18.02 13.37
C VAL A 258 10.33 -19.35 13.93
N GLN A 259 11.09 -19.96 14.84
CA GLN A 259 10.67 -21.19 15.50
C GLN A 259 9.43 -20.98 16.38
N GLN A 260 9.39 -19.90 17.17
CA GLN A 260 8.24 -19.57 18.02
C GLN A 260 6.95 -19.35 17.20
N LEU A 261 7.05 -18.66 16.07
CA LEU A 261 5.93 -18.47 15.15
C LEU A 261 5.48 -19.82 14.54
N ALA A 262 6.43 -20.68 14.17
CA ALA A 262 6.11 -22.01 13.67
C ALA A 262 5.40 -22.88 14.74
N ASP A 263 5.84 -22.83 16.00
CA ASP A 263 5.19 -23.54 17.11
C ASP A 263 3.75 -23.05 17.31
N THR A 264 3.54 -21.73 17.28
CA THR A 264 2.20 -21.11 17.33
C THR A 264 1.31 -21.62 16.19
N ALA A 265 1.82 -21.64 14.96
CA ALA A 265 1.08 -22.10 13.80
C ALA A 265 0.71 -23.59 13.91
N ARG A 266 1.60 -24.46 14.43
CA ARG A 266 1.27 -25.88 14.69
C ARG A 266 0.17 -26.02 15.74
N GLY A 267 0.20 -25.19 16.78
CA GLY A 267 -0.85 -25.14 17.80
C GLY A 267 -2.23 -24.84 17.20
N ARG A 268 -2.33 -23.79 16.36
CA ARG A 268 -3.59 -23.42 15.68
C ARG A 268 -4.07 -24.52 14.71
N ALA A 269 -3.16 -25.15 13.97
CA ALA A 269 -3.51 -26.26 13.08
C ALA A 269 -4.03 -27.50 13.84
N GLY A 270 -3.47 -27.78 15.03
CA GLY A 270 -3.85 -28.94 15.86
C GLY A 270 -5.18 -28.76 16.59
N GLY A 271 -5.52 -27.55 17.02
CA GLY A 271 -6.77 -27.23 17.72
C GLY A 271 -8.01 -27.09 16.82
N SER A 272 -7.84 -27.24 15.49
CA SER A 272 -8.91 -27.14 14.49
C SER A 272 -9.55 -28.48 14.12
N ARG A 273 -9.27 -29.55 14.89
CA ARG A 273 -9.82 -30.91 14.71
C ARG A 273 -10.71 -31.28 15.88
#